data_AF-A0A5K1ECQ4-F1
#
_entry.id   AF-A0A5K1ECQ4-F1
#
_cell.length_a   1.000
_cell.length_b   1.000
_cell.length_c   1.000
_cell.angle_alpha   90.00
_cell.angle_beta   90.00
_cell.angle_gamma   90.00
#
_symmetry.space_group_name_H-M   'P 1'
#
loop_
_entity.id
_entity.type
_entity.pdbx_description
1 polymer ?
#
loop_
_entity_poly.entity_id
_entity_poly.type
_entity_poly.pdbx_seq_one_letter_code
_entity_poly.pdbx_strand_id
1 'polypeptide(L)' 'DGMHLSAEGSDIVVEEILKVLREAKWEPSLHWRSLATEFSEDSPYDLVAADGKSTVNICQSTFHWSKQWD' A
#
# COMPACT_ATOMS: atom_id res chain seq x y z
N ASP A 1 3.81 13.05 -19.63
CA ASP A 1 2.97 14.16 -20.15
C ASP A 1 3.40 15.54 -19.63
N GLY A 2 4.60 15.66 -19.05
CA GLY A 2 5.07 16.92 -18.44
C GLY A 2 4.51 17.19 -17.04
N MET A 3 3.66 16.30 -16.50
CA MET A 3 3.05 16.43 -15.16
C MET A 3 3.23 15.14 -14.34
N HIS A 4 2.86 13.99 -14.90
CA HIS A 4 3.12 12.69 -14.31
C HIS A 4 4.61 12.35 -14.39
N LEU A 5 5.11 11.77 -13.31
CA LEU A 5 6.46 11.24 -13.24
C LEU A 5 6.62 10.09 -14.23
N SER A 6 7.81 9.97 -14.81
CA SER A 6 8.21 8.73 -15.47
C SER A 6 8.33 7.60 -14.44
N ALA A 7 8.53 6.37 -14.89
CA ALA A 7 8.84 5.25 -14.00
C ALA A 7 10.09 5.58 -13.13
N GLU A 8 11.16 6.06 -13.77
CA GLU A 8 12.40 6.46 -13.07
C GLU A 8 12.16 7.61 -12.08
N GLY A 9 11.36 8.62 -12.46
CA GLY A 9 11.02 9.72 -11.57
C GLY A 9 10.21 9.24 -10.35
N SER A 10 9.27 8.31 -10.56
CA SER A 10 8.49 7.70 -9.47
C SER A 10 9.38 6.90 -8.53
N ASP A 11 10.33 6.15 -9.08
CA ASP A 11 11.29 5.36 -8.31
C ASP A 11 12.16 6.22 -7.39
N ILE A 12 12.62 7.38 -7.86
CA ILE A 12 13.40 8.35 -7.06
C ILE A 12 12.52 8.95 -5.95
N VAL A 13 11.30 9.35 -6.27
CA VAL A 13 10.38 9.95 -5.30
C VAL A 13 10.04 8.97 -4.18
N VAL A 14 9.80 7.70 -4.51
CA VAL A 14 9.55 6.65 -3.50
C VAL A 14 10.75 6.47 -2.57
N GLU A 15 11.99 6.48 -3.08
CA GLU A 15 13.19 6.35 -2.24
C GLU A 15 13.33 7.49 -1.23
N GLU A 16 13.15 8.73 -1.68
CA GLU A 16 13.26 9.90 -0.79
C GLU A 16 12.13 9.95 0.25
N ILE A 17 10.90 9.58 -0.14
CA ILE A 17 9.78 9.45 0.80
C ILE A 17 10.11 8.40 1.88
N LEU A 18 10.55 7.21 1.48
CA LEU A 18 10.89 6.14 2.43
C LEU A 18 12.06 6.49 3.35
N LYS A 19 13.05 7.23 2.84
CA LYS A 19 14.15 7.75 3.64
C LYS A 19 13.65 8.68 4.74
N VAL A 20 12.83 9.68 4.40
CA VAL A 20 12.25 10.62 5.38
C VAL A 20 11.43 9.89 6.43
N LEU A 21 10.59 8.93 6.00
CA LEU A 21 9.73 8.16 6.90
C LEU A 21 10.51 7.27 7.87
N ARG A 22 11.66 6.71 7.45
CA ARG A 22 12.53 5.91 8.32
C ARG A 22 13.35 6.74 9.29
N GLU A 23 13.86 7.89 8.84
CA GLU A 23 14.69 8.77 9.68
C GLU A 23 13.87 9.54 10.71
N ALA A 24 12.60 9.80 10.41
CA ALA A 24 11.73 10.55 11.30
C ALA A 24 11.11 9.65 12.38
N LYS A 25 11.29 10.02 13.65
CA LYS A 25 10.69 9.33 14.81
C LYS A 25 9.26 9.83 15.06
N TRP A 26 8.35 9.54 14.15
CA TRP A 26 6.95 10.00 14.24
C TRP A 26 6.11 9.13 15.17
N GLU A 27 5.34 9.77 16.05
CA GLU A 27 4.30 9.14 16.86
C GLU A 27 2.99 9.97 16.77
N PRO A 28 1.89 9.38 16.27
CA PRO A 28 1.78 8.01 15.75
C PRO A 28 2.55 7.82 14.43
N SER A 29 3.05 6.60 14.21
CA SER A 29 3.70 6.22 12.95
C SER A 29 2.69 6.15 11.80
N LEU A 30 3.13 6.53 10.60
CA LEU A 30 2.35 6.34 9.36
C LEU A 30 2.61 4.97 8.71
N HIS A 31 3.30 4.07 9.39
CA HIS A 31 3.54 2.72 8.88
C HIS A 31 2.20 1.98 8.72
N TRP A 32 1.80 1.66 7.49
CA TRP A 32 0.48 1.10 7.21
C TRP A 32 0.17 -0.18 7.99
N ARG A 33 1.16 -1.05 8.25
CA ARG A 33 0.99 -2.26 9.11
C ARG A 33 0.65 -1.96 10.57
N SER A 34 0.91 -0.74 11.04
CA SER A 34 0.59 -0.31 12.41
C SER A 34 -0.78 0.36 12.51
N LEU A 35 -1.39 0.73 11.38
CA LEU A 35 -2.72 1.32 11.32
C LEU A 35 -3.78 0.21 11.32
N ALA A 36 -4.86 0.43 12.07
CA ALA A 36 -6.01 -0.46 12.03
C ALA A 36 -6.72 -0.36 10.67
N THR A 37 -7.20 -1.49 10.17
CA THR A 37 -8.03 -1.53 8.97
C THR A 37 -9.39 -0.90 9.25
N GLU A 38 -9.73 0.14 8.49
CA GLU A 38 -10.97 0.91 8.67
C GLU A 38 -12.22 0.16 8.21
N PHE A 39 -12.11 -0.61 7.12
CA PHE A 39 -13.21 -1.41 6.54
C PHE A 39 -12.73 -2.85 6.35
N SER A 40 -13.07 -3.71 7.30
CA SER A 40 -12.59 -5.10 7.35
C SER A 40 -13.67 -6.13 6.99
N GLU A 41 -14.88 -5.66 6.75
CA GLU A 41 -16.05 -6.44 6.39
C GLU A 41 -15.97 -6.90 4.93
N ASP A 42 -16.43 -8.12 4.66
CA ASP A 42 -16.58 -8.63 3.31
C ASP A 42 -17.59 -7.78 2.50
N SER A 43 -17.26 -7.54 1.24
CA SER A 43 -18.04 -6.75 0.30
C SER A 43 -18.36 -7.54 -0.96
N PRO A 44 -19.54 -7.36 -1.58
CA PRO A 44 -19.83 -7.90 -2.91
C PRO A 44 -18.95 -7.26 -4.00
N TYR A 45 -18.25 -6.17 -3.68
CA TYR A 45 -17.30 -5.49 -4.57
C TYR A 45 -15.83 -5.90 -4.32
N ASP A 46 -15.59 -6.83 -3.40
CA ASP A 46 -14.26 -7.41 -3.20
C ASP A 46 -13.82 -8.26 -4.40
N LEU A 47 -12.54 -8.61 -4.44
CA LEU A 47 -11.98 -9.38 -5.55
C LEU A 47 -12.69 -10.72 -5.70
N VAL A 48 -13.04 -11.09 -6.93
CA VAL A 48 -13.66 -12.39 -7.20
C VAL A 48 -12.65 -13.52 -6.95
N ALA A 49 -13.04 -14.50 -6.14
CA ALA A 49 -12.22 -15.67 -5.86
C ALA A 49 -12.08 -16.58 -7.08
N ALA A 50 -11.12 -17.51 -7.02
CA ALA A 50 -10.86 -18.46 -8.12
C ALA A 50 -12.07 -19.36 -8.47
N ASP A 51 -13.03 -19.52 -7.55
CA ASP A 51 -14.27 -20.26 -7.79
C ASP A 51 -15.30 -19.49 -8.63
N GLY A 52 -15.07 -18.21 -8.91
CA GLY A 52 -15.95 -17.32 -9.66
C GLY A 52 -17.27 -16.99 -8.95
N LYS A 53 -17.41 -17.32 -7.67
CA LYS A 53 -18.66 -17.20 -6.89
C LYS A 53 -18.48 -16.42 -5.60
N SER A 54 -17.41 -16.69 -4.88
CA SER A 54 -17.09 -16.00 -3.64
C SER A 54 -16.22 -14.77 -3.92
N THR A 55 -16.13 -13.89 -2.94
CA THR A 55 -15.18 -12.78 -2.94
C THR A 55 -14.08 -13.02 -1.93
N VAL A 56 -12.95 -12.36 -2.13
CA VAL A 56 -11.79 -12.36 -1.25
C VAL A 56 -11.57 -10.94 -0.79
N ASN A 57 -11.84 -10.69 0.49
CA ASN A 57 -11.48 -9.44 1.11
C ASN A 57 -9.94 -9.33 1.22
N ILE A 58 -9.40 -8.23 0.68
CA ILE A 58 -7.97 -7.98 0.61
C ILE A 58 -7.47 -6.91 1.58
N CYS A 59 -8.30 -6.50 2.54
CA CYS A 59 -7.97 -5.43 3.49
C CYS A 59 -6.72 -5.72 4.35
N GLN A 60 -6.40 -7.00 4.58
CA GLN A 60 -5.20 -7.48 5.29
C GLN A 60 -4.11 -8.02 4.34
N SER A 61 -4.27 -7.88 3.03
CA SER A 61 -3.31 -8.42 2.08
C SER A 61 -2.00 -7.64 2.13
N THR A 62 -0.88 -8.37 2.10
CA THR A 62 0.44 -7.76 1.92
C THR A 62 0.78 -7.77 0.43
N PHE A 63 0.98 -6.59 -0.16
CA PHE A 63 1.43 -6.46 -1.54
C PHE A 63 2.95 -6.45 -1.61
N HIS A 64 3.51 -7.31 -2.46
CA HIS A 64 4.94 -7.33 -2.72
C HIS A 64 5.29 -6.28 -3.77
N TRP A 65 5.68 -5.10 -3.31
CA TRP A 65 6.25 -4.06 -4.18
C TRP A 65 7.76 -4.21 -4.31
N SER A 66 8.32 -3.67 -5.40
CA SER A 66 9.76 -3.65 -5.66
C SER A 66 10.54 -2.87 -4.60
N LYS A 67 9.95 -1.80 -4.05
CA LYS A 67 10.48 -1.01 -2.94
C LYS A 67 9.48 -1.05 -1.80
N GLN A 68 9.80 -1.79 -0.74
CA GLN A 68 8.97 -1.88 0.46
C GLN A 68 9.34 -0.77 1.44
N TRP A 69 8.39 -0.43 2.30
CA TRP A 69 8.66 0.46 3.43
C TRP A 69 9.68 -0.17 4.39
N ASP A 70 9.54 -1.48 4.60
CA ASP A 70 10.39 -2.36 5.41
C ASP A 70 11.74 -2.68 4.72
#